data_AF-A0A2T2YZU6-F1
#
_entry.id   AF-A0A2T2YZU6-F1
#
_cell.length_a   1.000
_cell.length_b   1.000
_cell.length_c   1.000
_cell.angle_alpha   90.00
_cell.angle_beta   90.00
_cell.angle_gamma   90.00
#
_symmetry.space_group_name_H-M   'P 1'
#
loop_
_entity.id
_entity.type
_entity.pdbx_description
1 polymer ?
#
loop_
_entity_poly.entity_id
_entity_poly.type
_entity_poly.pdbx_seq_one_letter_code
_entity_poly.pdbx_strand_id
1 'polypeptide(L)'
;MVIPFDRKICHRENDRSQRTRVAYENDGSHARETVVQGEADAARVLDAADRLFNERGIQGVGMDAIRDAADVPLKRLYRDFPSKSDLVHAVLTRRDNDVRTALARYVDDNASTPRERVLAVFDFLYEWFSGPDFRGCLFINTVGELGGTSDEVGRIAARHKRAVRDYLADLVTDCALPESVADQLLIIANGAMVTAAMHDDPEVARQARAVADILLRAAHPVGEQGNDYRRPASPRKSR
;
A
#
# COMPACT_ATOMS: atom_id res chain seq x y z
N MET A 1 10.46 -1.64 9.71
CA MET A 1 9.20 -1.23 10.37
C MET A 1 8.06 -1.29 9.38
N VAL A 2 6.92 -1.59 9.95
CA VAL A 2 5.56 -1.51 9.41
C VAL A 2 5.24 -0.01 9.23
N ILE A 3 4.52 0.37 8.16
CA ILE A 3 3.96 1.73 8.00
C ILE A 3 3.39 2.16 9.38
N PRO A 4 3.75 3.33 9.94
CA PRO A 4 3.51 3.61 11.35
C PRO A 4 2.00 3.59 11.65
N PHE A 5 1.53 2.48 12.20
CA PHE A 5 0.20 2.34 12.79
C PHE A 5 0.30 2.82 14.24
N ASP A 6 -0.26 3.99 14.52
CA ASP A 6 -0.34 4.54 15.87
C ASP A 6 -1.12 3.58 16.79
N ARG A 7 -0.45 3.10 17.84
CA ARG A 7 -0.90 2.00 18.70
C ARG A 7 -1.37 2.52 20.07
N LYS A 8 -2.18 3.58 20.08
CA LYS A 8 -2.71 4.18 21.31
C LYS A 8 -4.23 4.27 21.32
N ILE A 9 -4.92 3.17 21.63
CA ILE A 9 -6.12 3.17 22.51
C ILE A 9 -6.18 1.80 23.22
N CYS A 10 -5.61 1.72 24.43
CA CYS A 10 -5.74 0.57 25.32
C CYS A 10 -6.92 0.82 26.28
N HIS A 11 -7.80 -0.19 26.36
CA HIS A 11 -8.58 -0.65 27.50
C HIS A 11 -9.18 0.34 28.52
N ARG A 12 -10.50 0.20 28.72
CA ARG A 12 -11.13 0.42 30.02
C ARG A 12 -11.89 -0.84 30.46
N GLU A 13 -11.74 -1.12 31.75
CA GLU A 13 -12.07 -2.31 32.53
C GLU A 13 -13.55 -2.76 32.47
N ASN A 14 -13.79 -4.05 32.73
CA ASN A 14 -14.71 -4.42 33.81
C ASN A 14 -14.45 -5.85 34.33
N ASP A 15 -14.09 -5.95 35.60
CA ASP A 15 -14.00 -7.17 36.41
C ASP A 15 -15.19 -7.16 37.39
N ARG A 16 -16.03 -8.19 37.37
CA ARG A 16 -16.46 -8.95 38.57
C ARG A 16 -17.56 -9.97 38.28
N SER A 17 -17.38 -11.12 38.91
CA SER A 17 -18.38 -12.17 39.24
C SER A 17 -18.67 -13.16 38.08
N GLN A 18 -18.69 -14.49 38.22
CA GLN A 18 -18.89 -15.34 39.39
C GLN A 18 -18.12 -16.68 39.25
N ARG A 19 -17.60 -17.17 40.38
CA ARG A 19 -17.25 -18.58 40.61
C ARG A 19 -18.52 -19.43 40.50
N THR A 20 -18.42 -20.60 39.84
CA THR A 20 -18.69 -21.96 40.35
C THR A 20 -19.15 -22.88 39.21
N ARG A 21 -18.26 -23.73 38.68
CA ARG A 21 -18.51 -25.13 38.24
C ARG A 21 -17.23 -25.68 37.59
N VAL A 22 -16.45 -26.41 38.37
CA VAL A 22 -15.38 -27.27 37.85
C VAL A 22 -15.96 -28.67 37.69
N ALA A 23 -16.24 -29.05 36.44
CA ALA A 23 -16.10 -30.40 35.89
C ALA A 23 -16.72 -30.42 34.49
N TYR A 24 -15.93 -30.83 33.49
CA TYR A 24 -16.23 -30.94 32.05
C TYR A 24 -16.13 -29.68 31.18
N GLU A 25 -14.95 -29.03 31.10
CA GLU A 25 -14.66 -27.98 30.09
C GLU A 25 -13.22 -27.98 29.53
N ASN A 26 -12.40 -29.01 29.78
CA ASN A 26 -10.96 -28.97 29.49
C ASN A 26 -10.54 -29.32 28.04
N ASP A 27 -11.43 -29.83 27.19
CA ASP A 27 -11.06 -30.24 25.82
C ASP A 27 -11.16 -29.07 24.81
N GLY A 28 -12.05 -28.11 25.08
CA GLY A 28 -12.26 -26.93 24.21
C GLY A 28 -11.34 -25.74 24.49
N SER A 29 -10.76 -25.65 25.70
CA SER A 29 -9.84 -24.57 26.08
C SER A 29 -8.46 -24.76 25.45
N HIS A 30 -7.93 -25.98 25.47
CA HIS A 30 -6.64 -26.31 24.89
C HIS A 30 -6.64 -26.25 23.36
N ALA A 31 -7.73 -26.65 22.72
CA ALA A 31 -7.89 -26.51 21.27
C ALA A 31 -7.94 -25.03 20.86
N ARG A 32 -8.71 -24.20 21.57
CA ARG A 32 -8.77 -22.74 21.32
C ARG A 32 -7.43 -22.05 21.57
N GLU A 33 -6.75 -22.38 22.66
CA GLU A 33 -5.42 -21.85 22.97
C GLU A 33 -4.37 -22.26 21.92
N THR A 34 -4.41 -23.50 21.45
CA THR A 34 -3.52 -23.99 20.38
C THR A 34 -3.80 -23.31 19.04
N VAL A 35 -5.06 -23.01 18.73
CA VAL A 35 -5.44 -22.26 17.50
C VAL A 35 -5.06 -20.79 17.61
N VAL A 36 -5.27 -20.15 18.76
CA VAL A 36 -4.87 -18.74 18.99
C VAL A 36 -3.35 -18.59 18.96
N GLN A 37 -2.61 -19.51 19.58
CA GLN A 37 -1.15 -19.58 19.45
C GLN A 37 -0.74 -19.90 18.00
N GLY A 38 -1.55 -20.73 17.32
CA GLY A 38 -1.62 -20.96 15.88
C GLY A 38 -1.42 -19.70 15.04
N GLU A 39 -2.39 -18.81 15.20
CA GLU A 39 -2.51 -17.55 14.47
C GLU A 39 -1.45 -16.52 14.89
N ALA A 40 -1.13 -16.46 16.19
CA ALA A 40 -0.12 -15.56 16.73
C ALA A 40 1.28 -15.82 16.16
N ASP A 41 1.71 -17.09 16.06
CA ASP A 41 3.03 -17.40 15.49
C ASP A 41 3.06 -17.16 13.98
N ALA A 42 1.97 -17.43 13.26
CA ALA A 42 1.88 -17.14 11.82
C ALA A 42 1.99 -15.63 11.55
N ALA A 43 1.36 -14.80 12.39
CA ALA A 43 1.50 -13.34 12.32
C ALA A 43 2.94 -12.89 12.57
N ARG A 44 3.62 -13.44 13.60
CA ARG A 44 5.04 -13.16 13.89
C ARG A 44 5.95 -13.53 12.73
N VAL A 45 5.70 -14.67 12.08
CA VAL A 45 6.44 -15.09 10.88
C VAL A 45 6.24 -14.10 9.75
N LEU A 46 5.00 -13.70 9.47
CA LEU A 46 4.72 -12.72 8.42
C LEU A 46 5.36 -11.36 8.72
N ASP A 47 5.37 -10.91 9.97
CA ASP A 47 6.03 -9.66 10.38
C ASP A 47 7.55 -9.72 10.20
N ALA A 48 8.17 -10.82 10.62
CA ALA A 48 9.59 -11.05 10.43
C ALA A 48 9.94 -11.12 8.94
N ALA A 49 9.15 -11.84 8.15
CA ALA A 49 9.34 -12.00 6.72
C ALA A 49 9.17 -10.67 5.97
N ASP A 50 8.08 -9.92 6.18
CA ASP A 50 7.84 -8.61 5.56
C ASP A 50 9.00 -7.66 5.83
N ARG A 51 9.43 -7.56 7.11
CA ARG A 51 10.58 -6.73 7.49
C ARG A 51 11.86 -7.16 6.78
N LEU A 52 12.24 -8.43 6.87
CA LEU A 52 13.51 -8.91 6.31
C LEU A 52 13.52 -8.83 4.78
N PHE A 53 12.43 -9.17 4.12
CA PHE A 53 12.27 -9.04 2.68
C PHE A 53 12.37 -7.59 2.22
N ASN A 54 11.74 -6.65 2.94
CA ASN A 54 11.85 -5.22 2.64
C ASN A 54 13.28 -4.68 2.85
N GLU A 55 13.98 -5.14 3.90
CA GLU A 55 15.33 -4.66 4.24
C GLU A 55 16.44 -5.26 3.37
N ARG A 56 16.33 -6.54 2.99
CA ARG A 56 17.44 -7.33 2.45
C ARG A 56 17.14 -8.00 1.11
N GLY A 57 15.94 -7.78 0.56
CA GLY A 57 15.46 -8.43 -0.65
C GLY A 57 14.95 -9.85 -0.41
N ILE A 58 14.20 -10.37 -1.36
CA ILE A 58 13.64 -11.72 -1.28
C ILE A 58 14.74 -12.76 -1.38
N GLN A 59 15.63 -12.67 -2.36
CA GLN A 59 16.68 -13.66 -2.61
C GLN A 59 17.69 -13.73 -1.47
N GLY A 60 18.01 -12.58 -0.86
CA GLY A 60 18.98 -12.46 0.24
C GLY A 60 18.54 -13.06 1.59
N VAL A 61 17.26 -13.41 1.75
CA VAL A 61 16.70 -13.87 3.02
C VAL A 61 16.38 -15.37 2.99
N GLY A 62 17.02 -16.16 3.84
CA GLY A 62 16.71 -17.58 4.04
C GLY A 62 15.58 -17.83 5.05
N MET A 63 14.96 -19.02 4.99
CA MET A 63 13.91 -19.42 5.93
C MET A 63 14.42 -19.49 7.38
N ASP A 64 15.70 -19.83 7.60
CA ASP A 64 16.31 -19.83 8.94
C ASP A 64 16.36 -18.42 9.55
N ALA A 65 16.70 -17.40 8.75
CA ALA A 65 16.74 -16.02 9.23
C ALA A 65 15.34 -15.53 9.65
N ILE A 66 14.31 -15.95 8.92
CA ILE A 66 12.91 -15.64 9.25
C ILE A 66 12.50 -16.37 10.53
N ARG A 67 12.84 -17.66 10.66
CA ARG A 67 12.60 -18.45 11.88
C ARG A 67 13.20 -17.75 13.09
N ASP A 68 14.47 -17.37 13.01
CA ASP A 68 15.21 -16.77 14.13
C ASP A 68 14.64 -15.40 14.50
N ALA A 69 14.26 -14.59 13.49
CA ALA A 69 13.65 -13.29 13.72
C ALA A 69 12.21 -13.37 14.24
N ALA A 70 11.46 -14.40 13.83
CA ALA A 70 10.10 -14.65 14.30
C ALA A 70 10.09 -15.35 15.67
N ASP A 71 11.18 -16.00 16.07
CA ASP A 71 11.30 -16.85 17.26
C ASP A 71 10.18 -17.92 17.32
N VAL A 72 10.14 -18.74 16.26
CA VAL A 72 9.22 -19.87 16.12
C VAL A 72 9.98 -21.14 15.75
N PRO A 73 9.52 -22.35 16.11
CA PRO A 73 10.18 -23.58 15.67
C PRO A 73 10.17 -23.75 14.14
N LEU A 74 11.25 -24.30 13.56
CA LEU A 74 11.33 -24.51 12.10
C LEU A 74 10.20 -25.39 11.55
N LYS A 75 9.85 -26.45 12.28
CA LYS A 75 8.73 -27.33 11.94
C LYS A 75 7.39 -26.58 11.89
N ARG A 76 7.23 -25.57 12.74
CA ARG A 76 6.04 -24.71 12.79
C ARG A 76 6.00 -23.77 11.59
N LEU A 77 7.12 -23.11 11.29
CA LEU A 77 7.26 -22.27 10.10
C LEU A 77 6.85 -23.01 8.82
N TYR A 78 7.40 -24.19 8.57
CA TYR A 78 7.07 -24.98 7.37
C TYR A 78 5.68 -25.60 7.37
N ARG A 79 5.04 -25.74 8.53
CA ARG A 79 3.64 -26.18 8.60
C ARG A 79 2.70 -25.08 8.10
N ASP A 80 2.97 -23.84 8.50
CA ASP A 80 2.12 -22.69 8.18
C ASP A 80 2.49 -22.12 6.79
N PHE A 81 3.76 -22.20 6.39
CA PHE A 81 4.29 -21.76 5.10
C PHE A 81 5.19 -22.83 4.47
N PRO A 82 4.64 -23.76 3.66
CA PRO A 82 5.35 -24.93 3.15
C PRO A 82 6.60 -24.62 2.33
N SER A 83 6.64 -23.44 1.69
CA SER A 83 7.81 -22.96 0.97
C SER A 83 8.06 -21.47 1.21
N LYS A 84 9.26 -21.00 0.86
CA LYS A 84 9.58 -19.57 0.83
C LYS A 84 8.68 -18.82 -0.15
N SER A 85 8.30 -19.45 -1.27
CA SER A 85 7.38 -18.82 -2.24
C SER A 85 6.00 -18.59 -1.63
N ASP A 86 5.47 -19.56 -0.88
CA ASP A 86 4.18 -19.41 -0.20
C ASP A 86 4.22 -18.28 0.82
N LEU A 87 5.34 -18.17 1.56
CA LEU A 87 5.56 -17.08 2.49
C LEU A 87 5.64 -15.71 1.78
N VAL A 88 6.33 -15.62 0.65
CA VAL A 88 6.37 -14.39 -0.17
C VAL A 88 4.97 -14.00 -0.64
N HIS A 89 4.18 -14.95 -1.14
CA HIS A 89 2.81 -14.68 -1.59
C HIS A 89 1.92 -14.19 -0.44
N ALA A 90 2.05 -14.80 0.73
CA ALA A 90 1.32 -14.40 1.93
C ALA A 90 1.71 -13.00 2.41
N VAL A 91 3.01 -12.69 2.44
CA VAL A 91 3.52 -11.35 2.77
C VAL A 91 2.97 -10.30 1.79
N LEU A 92 3.07 -10.54 0.48
CA LEU A 92 2.58 -9.60 -0.54
C LEU A 92 1.07 -9.39 -0.46
N THR A 93 0.31 -10.45 -0.15
CA THR A 93 -1.15 -10.35 0.01
C THR A 93 -1.53 -9.53 1.24
N ARG A 94 -0.85 -9.73 2.38
CA ARG A 94 -1.07 -8.92 3.58
C ARG A 94 -0.68 -7.46 3.33
N ARG A 95 0.49 -7.24 2.73
CA ARG A 95 1.00 -5.90 2.40
C ARG A 95 0.07 -5.13 1.47
N ASP A 96 -0.58 -5.80 0.52
CA ASP A 96 -1.57 -5.18 -0.37
C ASP A 96 -2.73 -4.58 0.42
N ASN A 97 -3.33 -5.37 1.31
CA ASN A 97 -4.44 -4.91 2.15
C ASN A 97 -4.00 -3.75 3.04
N ASP A 98 -2.87 -3.90 3.74
CA ASP A 98 -2.38 -2.89 4.68
C ASP A 98 -2.11 -1.55 3.98
N VAL A 99 -1.45 -1.57 2.82
CA VAL A 99 -1.15 -0.37 2.03
C VAL A 99 -2.43 0.30 1.53
N ARG A 100 -3.38 -0.46 0.98
CA ARG A 100 -4.63 0.10 0.44
C ARG A 100 -5.48 0.71 1.56
N THR A 101 -5.60 0.04 2.69
CA THR A 101 -6.33 0.57 3.86
C THR A 101 -5.65 1.82 4.41
N ALA A 102 -4.31 1.83 4.53
CA ALA A 102 -3.58 2.99 5.02
C ALA A 102 -3.70 4.19 4.08
N LEU A 103 -3.60 3.98 2.77
CA LEU A 103 -3.76 5.02 1.76
C LEU A 103 -5.17 5.63 1.80
N ALA A 104 -6.21 4.79 1.77
CA ALA A 104 -7.59 5.26 1.79
C ALA A 104 -7.89 6.07 3.04
N ARG A 105 -7.49 5.56 4.21
CA ARG A 105 -7.63 6.27 5.49
C ARG A 105 -6.89 7.60 5.47
N TYR A 106 -5.65 7.65 4.98
CA TYR A 106 -4.88 8.89 4.92
C TYR A 106 -5.59 9.96 4.10
N VAL A 107 -6.09 9.60 2.91
CA VAL A 107 -6.81 10.52 2.04
C VAL A 107 -8.10 11.02 2.70
N ASP A 108 -8.85 10.12 3.36
CA ASP A 108 -10.08 10.49 4.07
C ASP A 108 -9.83 11.42 5.25
N ASP A 109 -8.75 11.23 5.99
CA ASP A 109 -8.41 12.03 7.17
C ASP A 109 -7.82 13.41 6.82
N ASN A 110 -7.18 13.56 5.65
CA ASN A 110 -6.35 14.74 5.33
C ASN A 110 -6.87 15.60 4.15
N ALA A 111 -7.94 15.20 3.45
CA ALA A 111 -8.43 15.94 2.30
C ALA A 111 -9.95 16.00 2.21
N SER A 112 -10.48 17.18 1.86
CA SER A 112 -11.92 17.45 1.83
C SER A 112 -12.48 17.66 0.42
N THR A 113 -11.70 18.22 -0.51
CA THR A 113 -12.15 18.41 -1.90
C THR A 113 -11.68 17.26 -2.80
N PRO A 114 -12.39 16.92 -3.90
CA PRO A 114 -11.96 15.87 -4.83
C PRO A 114 -10.52 16.03 -5.31
N ARG A 115 -10.13 17.27 -5.65
CA ARG A 115 -8.78 17.59 -6.09
C ARG A 115 -7.74 17.38 -4.99
N GLU A 116 -8.01 17.82 -3.77
CA GLU A 116 -7.11 17.59 -2.62
C GLU A 116 -6.96 16.10 -2.34
N ARG A 117 -8.02 15.30 -2.49
CA ARG A 117 -7.98 13.85 -2.26
C ARG A 117 -7.01 13.15 -3.22
N VAL A 118 -6.99 13.55 -4.49
CA VAL A 118 -5.98 13.04 -5.44
C VAL A 118 -4.57 13.44 -5.02
N LEU A 119 -4.36 14.70 -4.62
CA LEU A 119 -3.03 15.18 -4.23
C LEU A 119 -2.55 14.56 -2.91
N ALA A 120 -3.47 14.25 -1.99
CA ALA A 120 -3.18 13.61 -0.71
C ALA A 120 -2.57 12.21 -0.88
N VAL A 121 -2.78 11.54 -2.02
CA VAL A 121 -2.06 10.30 -2.35
C VAL A 121 -0.55 10.53 -2.38
N PHE A 122 -0.10 11.66 -2.91
CA PHE A 122 1.33 11.98 -2.96
C PHE A 122 1.85 12.53 -1.62
N ASP A 123 0.99 13.16 -0.82
CA ASP A 123 1.32 13.53 0.56
C ASP A 123 1.52 12.26 1.42
N PHE A 124 0.68 11.23 1.24
CA PHE A 124 0.89 9.90 1.82
C PHE A 124 2.23 9.27 1.39
N LEU A 125 2.60 9.40 0.11
CA LEU A 125 3.91 8.93 -0.37
C LEU A 125 5.06 9.68 0.32
N TYR A 126 4.95 10.99 0.53
CA TYR A 126 5.97 11.76 1.22
C TYR A 126 6.20 11.26 2.66
N GLU A 127 5.11 11.01 3.40
CA GLU A 127 5.22 10.45 4.75
C GLU A 127 5.81 9.05 4.75
N TRP A 128 5.40 8.21 3.80
CA TRP A 128 5.95 6.86 3.68
C TRP A 128 7.44 6.89 3.33
N PHE A 129 7.87 7.74 2.39
CA PHE A 129 9.26 7.87 1.98
C PHE A 129 10.14 8.42 3.10
N SER A 130 9.58 9.26 3.97
CA SER A 130 10.27 9.83 5.13
C SER A 130 10.50 8.82 6.27
N GLY A 131 9.91 7.63 6.17
CA GLY A 131 10.09 6.59 7.18
C GLY A 131 11.48 5.95 7.12
N PRO A 132 12.16 5.69 8.26
CA PRO A 132 13.50 5.08 8.28
C PRO A 132 13.63 3.68 7.64
N ASP A 133 12.51 3.01 7.38
CA ASP A 133 12.44 1.68 6.75
C ASP A 133 11.89 1.71 5.32
N PHE A 134 11.79 2.89 4.73
CA PHE A 134 11.47 3.03 3.33
C PHE A 134 12.62 2.46 2.47
N ARG A 135 12.31 1.47 1.64
CA ARG A 135 13.26 0.81 0.72
C ARG A 135 12.66 0.70 -0.69
N GLY A 136 11.76 1.62 -1.03
CA GLY A 136 10.94 1.52 -2.23
C GLY A 136 9.72 0.62 -2.07
N CYS A 137 9.08 0.29 -3.19
CA CYS A 137 7.88 -0.52 -3.20
C CYS A 137 8.22 -2.01 -3.22
N LEU A 138 7.83 -2.75 -2.18
CA LEU A 138 8.07 -4.19 -2.07
C LEU A 138 7.59 -4.96 -3.31
N PHE A 139 6.46 -4.59 -3.91
CA PHE A 139 5.95 -5.24 -5.13
C PHE A 139 6.85 -5.02 -6.35
N ILE A 140 7.35 -3.80 -6.54
CA ILE A 140 8.27 -3.47 -7.64
C ILE A 140 9.58 -4.22 -7.45
N ASN A 141 10.14 -4.18 -6.24
CA ASN A 141 11.40 -4.85 -5.92
C ASN A 141 11.27 -6.38 -6.08
N THR A 142 10.18 -6.97 -5.61
CA THR A 142 9.95 -8.42 -5.71
C THR A 142 9.78 -8.86 -7.17
N VAL A 143 9.13 -8.06 -8.02
CA VAL A 143 9.10 -8.32 -9.47
C VAL A 143 10.49 -8.22 -10.08
N GLY A 144 11.30 -7.23 -9.67
CA GLY A 144 12.69 -7.11 -10.11
C GLY A 144 13.55 -8.33 -9.76
N GLU A 145 13.33 -8.94 -8.59
CA GLU A 145 14.08 -10.11 -8.14
C GLU A 145 13.57 -11.45 -8.70
N LEU A 146 12.24 -11.61 -8.82
CA LEU A 146 11.60 -12.90 -9.07
C LEU A 146 10.77 -12.97 -10.35
N GLY A 147 10.50 -11.84 -11.01
CA GLY A 147 9.58 -11.77 -12.15
C GLY A 147 10.00 -12.61 -13.36
N GLY A 148 11.30 -12.90 -13.51
CA GLY A 148 11.80 -13.81 -14.54
C GLY A 148 11.66 -15.30 -14.22
N THR A 149 11.32 -15.65 -12.98
CA THR A 149 11.27 -17.05 -12.50
C THR A 149 9.95 -17.43 -11.84
N SER A 150 9.09 -16.46 -11.51
CA SER A 150 7.79 -16.68 -10.87
C SER A 150 6.72 -15.79 -11.51
N ASP A 151 5.91 -16.39 -12.38
CA ASP A 151 4.74 -15.71 -12.95
C ASP A 151 3.76 -15.24 -11.87
N GLU A 152 3.67 -15.97 -10.76
CA GLU A 152 2.72 -15.67 -9.69
C GLU A 152 3.08 -14.38 -8.95
N VAL A 153 4.37 -14.13 -8.73
CA VAL A 153 4.84 -12.83 -8.23
C VAL A 153 4.41 -11.70 -9.14
N GLY A 154 4.55 -11.88 -10.46
CA GLY A 154 4.09 -10.91 -11.45
C GLY A 154 2.59 -10.65 -11.36
N ARG A 155 1.77 -11.70 -11.22
CA ARG A 155 0.31 -11.58 -11.07
C ARG A 155 -0.09 -10.86 -9.79
N ILE A 156 0.54 -11.19 -8.65
CA ILE A 156 0.25 -10.55 -7.36
C ILE A 156 0.60 -9.06 -7.41
N ALA A 157 1.77 -8.70 -7.95
CA ALA A 157 2.18 -7.31 -8.09
C ALA A 157 1.27 -6.52 -9.05
N ALA A 158 0.90 -7.12 -10.18
CA ALA A 158 -0.04 -6.50 -11.13
C ALA A 158 -1.43 -6.29 -10.51
N ARG A 159 -1.91 -7.25 -9.71
CA ARG A 159 -3.18 -7.11 -8.97
C ARG A 159 -3.13 -5.94 -7.98
N HIS A 160 -2.06 -5.84 -7.20
CA HIS A 160 -1.87 -4.71 -6.27
C HIS A 160 -1.87 -3.36 -7.01
N LYS A 161 -1.09 -3.24 -8.09
CA LYS A 161 -1.02 -1.98 -8.86
C LYS A 161 -2.33 -1.64 -9.54
N ARG A 162 -3.09 -2.64 -10.01
CA ARG A 162 -4.46 -2.44 -10.52
C ARG A 162 -5.39 -1.90 -9.45
N ALA A 163 -5.39 -2.49 -8.25
CA ALA A 163 -6.24 -2.02 -7.15
C ALA A 163 -5.91 -0.58 -6.72
N VAL A 164 -4.64 -0.18 -6.72
CA VAL A 164 -4.23 1.22 -6.46
C VAL A 164 -4.69 2.15 -7.60
N ARG A 165 -4.60 1.69 -8.86
CA ARG A 165 -5.07 2.44 -10.02
C ARG A 165 -6.58 2.60 -10.03
N ASP A 166 -7.34 1.59 -9.62
CA ASP A 166 -8.79 1.66 -9.52
C ASP A 166 -9.20 2.66 -8.43
N TYR A 167 -8.51 2.67 -7.28
CA TYR A 167 -8.70 3.70 -6.26
C TYR A 167 -8.40 5.11 -6.78
N LEU A 168 -7.33 5.29 -7.56
CA LEU A 168 -7.04 6.58 -8.21
C LEU A 168 -8.12 6.96 -9.23
N ALA A 169 -8.68 5.98 -9.96
CA ALA A 169 -9.75 6.20 -10.92
C ALA A 169 -11.03 6.71 -10.25
N ASP A 170 -11.36 6.20 -9.07
CA ASP A 170 -12.49 6.71 -8.28
C ASP A 170 -12.26 8.19 -7.91
N LEU A 171 -11.08 8.53 -7.37
CA LEU A 171 -10.74 9.92 -7.01
C LEU A 171 -10.72 10.88 -8.22
N VAL A 172 -10.24 10.39 -9.37
CA VAL A 172 -10.22 11.16 -10.63
C VAL A 172 -11.64 11.36 -11.18
N THR A 173 -12.51 10.37 -11.03
CA THR A 173 -13.93 10.46 -11.42
C THR A 173 -14.65 11.52 -10.59
N ASP A 174 -14.37 11.62 -9.30
CA ASP A 174 -14.90 12.68 -8.43
C ASP A 174 -14.44 14.09 -8.86
N CYS A 175 -13.33 14.19 -9.59
CA CYS A 175 -12.84 15.44 -10.19
C CYS A 175 -13.47 15.74 -11.57
N ALA A 176 -14.38 14.88 -12.06
CA ALA A 176 -14.92 14.92 -13.42
C ALA A 176 -13.85 14.89 -14.52
N LEU A 177 -12.77 14.14 -14.28
CA LEU A 177 -11.65 13.99 -15.21
C LEU A 177 -11.70 12.64 -15.93
N PRO A 178 -11.07 12.50 -17.12
CA PRO A 178 -10.98 11.22 -17.81
C PRO A 178 -10.25 10.17 -16.98
N GLU A 179 -10.74 8.93 -17.00
CA GLU A 179 -10.16 7.80 -16.26
C GLU A 179 -8.69 7.55 -16.61
N SER A 180 -8.25 7.87 -17.83
CA SER A 180 -6.85 7.75 -18.27
C SER A 180 -5.87 8.59 -17.44
N VAL A 181 -6.35 9.61 -16.72
CA VAL A 181 -5.54 10.36 -15.75
C VAL A 181 -5.08 9.46 -14.60
N ALA A 182 -5.89 8.48 -14.18
CA ALA A 182 -5.51 7.54 -13.11
C ALA A 182 -4.30 6.68 -13.50
N ASP A 183 -4.21 6.25 -14.76
CA ASP A 183 -3.06 5.52 -15.28
C ASP A 183 -1.77 6.37 -15.24
N GLN A 184 -1.88 7.65 -15.59
CA GLN A 184 -0.77 8.60 -15.55
C GLN A 184 -0.33 8.89 -14.11
N LEU A 185 -1.27 9.08 -13.19
CA LEU A 185 -0.99 9.24 -11.76
C LEU A 185 -0.31 8.00 -11.17
N LEU A 186 -0.73 6.79 -11.56
CA LEU A 186 -0.07 5.55 -11.15
C LEU A 186 1.38 5.50 -11.65
N ILE A 187 1.63 5.89 -12.91
CA ILE A 187 2.99 5.96 -13.47
C ILE A 187 3.85 6.93 -12.67
N ILE A 188 3.33 8.13 -12.37
CA ILE A 188 4.03 9.14 -11.56
C ILE A 188 4.33 8.58 -10.16
N ALA A 189 3.36 7.97 -9.49
CA ALA A 189 3.52 7.38 -8.17
C ALA A 189 4.58 6.26 -8.16
N ASN A 190 4.55 5.36 -9.14
CA ASN A 190 5.55 4.29 -9.26
C ASN A 190 6.95 4.84 -9.52
N GLY A 191 7.08 5.84 -10.40
CA GLY A 191 8.34 6.54 -10.66
C GLY A 191 8.89 7.17 -9.39
N ALA A 192 8.04 7.88 -8.64
CA ALA A 192 8.41 8.51 -7.38
C ALA A 192 8.91 7.49 -6.35
N MET A 193 8.25 6.32 -6.22
CA MET A 193 8.68 5.26 -5.30
C MET A 193 10.09 4.74 -5.63
N VAL A 194 10.42 4.58 -6.90
CA VAL A 194 11.75 4.10 -7.33
C VAL A 194 12.80 5.19 -7.15
N THR A 195 12.51 6.41 -7.62
CA THR A 195 13.43 7.55 -7.54
C THR A 195 13.75 7.92 -6.09
N ALA A 196 12.75 7.96 -5.19
CA ALA A 196 12.97 8.21 -3.77
C ALA A 196 13.87 7.15 -3.14
N ALA A 197 13.69 5.88 -3.47
CA ALA A 197 14.49 4.79 -2.93
C ALA A 197 15.95 4.83 -3.42
N MET A 198 16.19 5.29 -4.66
CA MET A 198 17.54 5.43 -5.22
C MET A 198 18.32 6.60 -4.61
N HIS A 199 17.63 7.67 -4.25
CA HIS A 199 18.26 8.90 -3.75
C HIS A 199 18.16 9.08 -2.24
N ASP A 200 17.42 8.21 -1.55
CA ASP A 200 17.07 8.38 -0.13
C ASP A 200 16.46 9.77 0.13
N ASP A 201 15.57 10.19 -0.77
CA ASP A 201 15.00 11.54 -0.78
C ASP A 201 13.47 11.51 -0.81
N PRO A 202 12.79 11.84 0.31
CA PRO A 202 11.34 11.91 0.35
C PRO A 202 10.76 13.09 -0.45
N GLU A 203 11.55 14.13 -0.74
CA GLU A 203 11.07 15.33 -1.46
C GLU A 203 10.61 14.99 -2.89
N VAL A 204 11.08 13.89 -3.46
CA VAL A 204 10.59 13.31 -4.73
C VAL A 204 9.07 13.14 -4.72
N ALA A 205 8.44 12.82 -3.58
CA ALA A 205 6.99 12.74 -3.47
C ALA A 205 6.31 14.10 -3.67
N ARG A 206 6.89 15.20 -3.18
CA ARG A 206 6.35 16.56 -3.40
C ARG A 206 6.54 17.00 -4.85
N GLN A 207 7.64 16.61 -5.49
CA GLN A 207 7.83 16.83 -6.92
C GLN A 207 6.77 16.08 -7.74
N ALA A 208 6.52 14.81 -7.41
CA ALA A 208 5.46 14.00 -8.00
C ALA A 208 4.07 14.61 -7.78
N ARG A 209 3.80 15.13 -6.58
CA ARG A 209 2.58 15.89 -6.26
C ARG A 209 2.42 17.13 -7.14
N ALA A 210 3.49 17.89 -7.36
CA ALA A 210 3.45 19.07 -8.23
C ALA A 210 3.15 18.69 -9.69
N VAL A 211 3.72 17.59 -10.18
CA VAL A 211 3.39 17.05 -11.51
C VAL A 211 1.92 16.61 -11.59
N ALA A 212 1.41 15.94 -10.56
CA ALA A 212 0.00 15.58 -10.48
C ALA A 212 -0.91 16.82 -10.48
N ASP A 213 -0.56 17.88 -9.76
CA ASP A 213 -1.32 19.14 -9.74
C ASP A 213 -1.42 19.78 -11.13
N ILE A 214 -0.31 19.79 -11.88
CA ILE A 214 -0.27 20.27 -13.27
C ILE A 214 -1.14 19.38 -14.16
N LEU A 215 -1.03 18.05 -14.00
CA LEU A 215 -1.81 17.10 -14.79
C LEU A 215 -3.32 17.29 -14.58
N LEU A 216 -3.76 17.42 -13.32
CA LEU A 216 -5.17 17.65 -13.00
C LEU A 216 -5.69 18.96 -13.63
N ARG A 217 -4.90 20.03 -13.60
CA ARG A 217 -5.27 21.31 -14.26
C ARG A 217 -5.36 21.17 -15.77
N ALA A 218 -4.42 20.46 -16.39
CA ALA A 218 -4.37 20.28 -17.84
C ALA A 218 -5.46 19.33 -18.36
N ALA A 219 -5.90 18.38 -17.53
CA ALA A 219 -6.91 17.39 -17.90
C ALA A 219 -8.35 17.94 -17.83
N HIS A 220 -8.58 19.07 -17.16
CA HIS A 220 -9.89 19.73 -17.23
C HIS A 220 -10.17 20.16 -18.67
N PRO A 221 -11.33 19.80 -19.23
CA PRO A 221 -11.67 20.20 -20.59
C PRO A 221 -11.64 21.73 -20.69
N VAL A 222 -10.91 22.23 -21.68
CA VAL A 222 -10.92 23.64 -22.10
C VAL A 222 -12.35 23.95 -22.58
N GLY A 223 -13.24 24.36 -21.67
CA GLY A 223 -14.67 24.43 -21.98
C GLY A 223 -15.55 25.35 -21.13
N GLU A 224 -15.05 25.96 -20.04
CA GLU A 224 -15.82 26.95 -19.25
C GLU A 224 -15.02 28.21 -18.88
N GLN A 225 -13.99 28.56 -19.65
CA GLN A 225 -13.45 29.91 -19.65
C GLN A 225 -13.76 30.54 -21.02
N GLY A 226 -14.60 31.57 -20.99
CA GLY A 226 -15.23 32.21 -22.14
C GLY A 226 -14.27 32.44 -23.31
N ASN A 227 -14.54 31.74 -24.40
CA ASN A 227 -13.95 32.03 -25.70
C ASN A 227 -14.63 33.29 -26.28
N ASP A 228 -14.33 34.47 -25.72
CA ASP A 228 -14.56 35.76 -26.38
C ASP A 228 -13.48 36.02 -27.43
N TYR A 229 -13.27 35.06 -28.33
CA TYR A 229 -12.53 35.34 -29.55
C TYR A 229 -13.48 36.03 -30.53
N ARG A 230 -13.68 37.32 -30.28
CA ARG A 230 -14.33 38.24 -31.20
C ARG A 230 -13.55 38.24 -32.51
N ARG A 231 -14.00 37.43 -33.47
CA ARG A 231 -13.48 37.40 -34.84
C ARG A 231 -13.50 38.83 -35.38
N PRO A 232 -12.36 39.44 -35.79
CA PRO A 232 -12.41 40.73 -36.45
C PRO A 232 -13.20 40.57 -37.77
N ALA A 233 -14.17 41.46 -37.96
CA ALA A 233 -15.00 41.48 -39.16
C ALA A 233 -14.11 41.60 -40.40
N SER A 234 -14.24 40.65 -41.33
CA SER A 234 -13.54 40.69 -42.60
C SER A 234 -14.01 41.90 -43.41
N PRO A 235 -13.12 42.73 -44.00
CA PRO A 235 -13.53 43.91 -44.74
C PRO A 235 -14.29 43.48 -46.01
N ARG A 236 -15.51 44.01 -46.17
CA ARG A 236 -16.27 43.89 -47.41
C ARG A 236 -15.45 44.49 -48.55
N LYS A 237 -15.08 43.68 -49.53
CA LYS A 237 -14.52 44.18 -50.79
C LYS A 237 -15.62 44.94 -51.53
N SER A 238 -15.44 46.25 -51.65
CA SER A 238 -16.19 47.09 -52.59
C SER A 238 -15.45 47.14 -53.93
N ARG A 239 -16.02 46.51 -54.95
CA ARG A 239 -16.09 46.93 -56.37
C ARG A 239 -16.49 45.75 -57.24
#